data_AF-A0A7S1IXT7-F1
#
_entry.id   AF-A0A7S1IXT7-F1
#
_cell.length_a   1.000
_cell.length_b   1.000
_cell.length_c   1.000
_cell.angle_alpha   90.00
_cell.angle_beta   90.00
_cell.angle_gamma   90.00
#
_symmetry.space_group_name_H-M   'P 1'
#
loop_
_entity.id
_entity.type
_entity.pdbx_description
1 polymer ?
#
loop_
_entity_poly.entity_id
_entity_poly.type
_entity_poly.pdbx_seq_one_letter_code
_entity_poly.pdbx_strand_id
1 'polypeptide(L)'
;GFDFGAQAIASHGWDKVKAALLQYRSVHGDLLVPQRFVIPEDGQWQPELWGMRLGNTISGIRKKGSYSEHRAELEEMGLDFGAQPVGHGWDKVKAALLQYRSVHGDLLVPYLFVIPEDGQWQPELWGMRLGQTVYSIRNNGTYSEHRAELEAIGFDFGAQAIASHGWDKVKAALLQYRSVHGDLLV
;
A
#
# COMPACT_ATOMS: atom_id res chain seq x y z
N GLY A 1 -1.52 -47.96 -0.82
CA GLY A 1 -0.65 -47.22 -1.74
C GLY A 1 -0.66 -45.79 -1.30
N PHE A 2 0.49 -45.25 -0.93
CA PHE A 2 0.62 -43.91 -0.35
C PHE A 2 0.41 -42.83 -1.43
N ASP A 3 -0.38 -41.83 -1.08
CA ASP A 3 -0.75 -40.66 -1.88
C ASP A 3 0.45 -39.69 -1.95
N PHE A 4 1.21 -39.76 -3.05
CA PHE A 4 2.33 -38.86 -3.34
C PHE A 4 1.91 -37.65 -4.20
N GLY A 5 0.62 -37.49 -4.52
CA GLY A 5 0.15 -36.48 -5.47
C GLY A 5 -0.17 -35.12 -4.83
N ALA A 6 -0.73 -35.14 -3.62
CA ALA A 6 -1.17 -33.91 -2.94
C ALA A 6 -0.01 -33.09 -2.33
N GLN A 7 1.08 -33.74 -1.90
CA GLN A 7 2.21 -33.06 -1.25
C GLN A 7 3.14 -32.31 -2.22
N ALA A 8 3.32 -32.79 -3.46
CA ALA A 8 4.28 -32.22 -4.40
C ALA A 8 3.78 -30.91 -5.08
N ILE A 9 2.47 -30.77 -5.26
CA ILE A 9 1.86 -29.57 -5.90
C ILE A 9 1.77 -28.42 -4.89
N ALA A 10 1.55 -28.71 -3.62
CA ALA A 10 1.54 -27.71 -2.55
C ALA A 10 2.94 -27.08 -2.32
N SER A 11 4.01 -27.88 -2.40
CA SER A 11 5.40 -27.42 -2.28
C SER A 11 5.75 -26.35 -3.33
N HIS A 12 5.44 -26.59 -4.61
CA HIS A 12 5.84 -25.65 -5.67
C HIS A 12 5.11 -24.30 -5.59
N GLY A 13 3.87 -24.29 -5.09
CA GLY A 13 3.11 -23.07 -4.88
C GLY A 13 3.65 -22.27 -3.70
N TRP A 14 3.96 -22.95 -2.58
CA TRP A 14 4.51 -22.31 -1.39
C TRP A 14 5.89 -21.69 -1.63
N ASP A 15 6.79 -22.41 -2.29
CA ASP A 15 8.15 -21.94 -2.55
C ASP A 15 8.15 -20.62 -3.35
N LYS A 16 7.23 -20.48 -4.31
CA LYS A 16 7.03 -19.22 -5.05
C LYS A 16 6.50 -18.09 -4.17
N VAL A 17 5.54 -18.37 -3.29
CA VAL A 17 5.00 -17.36 -2.36
C VAL A 17 6.07 -16.89 -1.39
N LYS A 18 6.87 -17.82 -0.86
CA LYS A 18 8.00 -17.52 0.02
C LYS A 18 9.06 -16.68 -0.68
N ALA A 19 9.46 -17.06 -1.89
CA ALA A 19 10.41 -16.28 -2.70
C ALA A 19 9.90 -14.86 -2.98
N ALA A 20 8.63 -14.73 -3.35
CA ALA A 20 8.00 -13.43 -3.59
C ALA A 20 7.95 -12.55 -2.33
N LEU A 21 7.66 -13.11 -1.17
CA LEU A 21 7.66 -12.39 0.11
C LEU A 21 9.05 -11.89 0.49
N LEU A 22 10.07 -12.73 0.37
CA LEU A 22 11.45 -12.36 0.66
C LEU A 22 11.96 -11.26 -0.27
N GLN A 23 11.63 -11.35 -1.56
CA GLN A 23 12.00 -10.34 -2.54
C GLN A 23 11.24 -9.02 -2.30
N TYR A 24 9.93 -9.09 -2.02
CA TYR A 24 9.15 -7.91 -1.64
C TYR A 24 9.75 -7.20 -0.44
N ARG A 25 10.12 -7.95 0.61
CA ARG A 25 10.77 -7.38 1.79
C ARG A 25 12.13 -6.75 1.48
N SER A 26 12.91 -7.37 0.59
CA SER A 26 14.20 -6.82 0.15
C SER A 26 14.04 -5.49 -0.58
N VAL A 27 13.02 -5.37 -1.44
CA VAL A 27 12.76 -4.17 -2.24
C VAL A 27 12.08 -3.06 -1.43
N HIS A 28 11.17 -3.42 -0.51
CA HIS A 28 10.29 -2.46 0.16
C HIS A 28 10.54 -2.29 1.66
N GLY A 29 11.36 -3.14 2.27
CA GLY A 29 11.71 -3.13 3.70
C GLY A 29 10.65 -3.71 4.65
N ASP A 30 9.44 -3.98 4.15
CA ASP A 30 8.28 -4.45 4.93
C ASP A 30 7.51 -5.57 4.22
N LEU A 31 6.50 -6.16 4.88
CA LEU A 31 5.56 -7.14 4.28
C LEU A 31 4.12 -6.59 4.20
N LEU A 32 3.99 -5.27 4.07
CA LEU A 32 2.71 -4.57 3.90
C LEU A 32 2.32 -4.57 2.42
N VAL A 33 2.17 -5.77 1.84
CA VAL A 33 1.86 -5.94 0.42
C VAL A 33 0.47 -5.36 0.09
N PRO A 34 0.35 -4.37 -0.81
CA PRO A 34 -0.95 -3.84 -1.23
C PRO A 34 -1.84 -4.94 -1.82
N GLN A 35 -3.14 -4.92 -1.50
CA GLN A 35 -4.06 -5.98 -1.91
C GLN A 35 -4.09 -6.25 -3.43
N ARG A 36 -3.86 -5.22 -4.25
CA ARG A 36 -3.86 -5.31 -5.72
C ARG A 36 -2.45 -5.41 -6.32
N PHE A 37 -1.41 -5.56 -5.50
CA PHE A 37 -0.04 -5.64 -5.98
C PHE A 37 0.14 -6.89 -6.86
N VAL A 38 0.69 -6.64 -8.05
CA VAL A 38 1.09 -7.64 -9.02
C VAL A 38 2.58 -7.44 -9.25
N ILE A 39 3.34 -8.53 -9.21
CA ILE A 39 4.79 -8.47 -9.41
C ILE A 39 5.09 -7.96 -10.83
N PRO A 40 5.81 -6.84 -10.98
CA PRO A 40 6.13 -6.27 -12.30
C PRO A 40 7.19 -7.10 -13.04
N GLU A 41 7.16 -7.02 -14.36
CA GLU A 41 8.14 -7.63 -15.27
C GLU A 41 9.40 -6.75 -15.37
N ASP A 42 10.08 -6.56 -14.25
CA ASP A 42 11.33 -5.80 -14.20
C ASP A 42 12.48 -6.60 -13.58
N GLY A 43 13.70 -6.11 -13.76
CA GLY A 43 14.93 -6.78 -13.32
C GLY A 43 15.11 -6.86 -11.80
N GLN A 44 14.22 -6.26 -11.00
CA GLN A 44 14.24 -6.37 -9.54
C GLN A 44 13.57 -7.66 -9.07
N TRP A 45 12.79 -8.33 -9.93
CA TRP A 45 12.03 -9.54 -9.64
C TRP A 45 12.54 -10.74 -10.43
N GLN A 46 12.45 -11.93 -9.84
CA GLN A 46 12.74 -13.15 -10.58
C GLN A 46 11.69 -13.36 -11.69
N PRO A 47 12.10 -13.71 -12.94
CA PRO A 47 11.16 -13.88 -14.05
C PRO A 47 10.00 -14.85 -13.77
N GLU A 48 10.24 -15.85 -12.93
CA GLU A 48 9.25 -16.86 -12.55
C GLU A 48 8.13 -16.34 -11.64
N LEU A 49 8.32 -15.15 -11.06
CA LEU A 49 7.38 -14.48 -10.16
C LEU A 49 6.57 -13.39 -10.87
N TRP A 50 6.98 -12.99 -12.07
CA TRP A 50 6.31 -11.93 -12.83
C TRP A 50 4.83 -12.24 -13.05
N GLY A 51 4.00 -11.21 -12.93
CA GLY A 51 2.55 -11.33 -13.06
C GLY A 51 1.85 -12.01 -11.86
N MET A 52 2.59 -12.48 -10.85
CA MET A 52 1.99 -13.04 -9.65
C MET A 52 1.21 -11.96 -8.90
N ARG A 53 -0.07 -12.24 -8.60
CA ARG A 53 -0.94 -11.37 -7.81
C ARG A 53 -0.65 -11.51 -6.31
N LEU A 54 0.57 -11.19 -5.90
CA LEU A 54 1.05 -11.39 -4.53
C LEU A 54 0.11 -10.74 -3.50
N GLY A 55 -0.42 -9.55 -3.76
CA GLY A 55 -1.40 -8.91 -2.87
C GLY A 55 -2.68 -9.72 -2.64
N ASN A 56 -3.17 -10.43 -3.66
CA ASN A 56 -4.32 -11.31 -3.54
C ASN A 56 -3.98 -12.57 -2.74
N THR A 57 -2.80 -13.14 -2.99
CA THR A 57 -2.28 -14.30 -2.25
C THR A 57 -2.18 -14.00 -0.75
N ILE A 58 -1.58 -12.87 -0.37
CA ILE A 58 -1.47 -12.45 1.03
C ILE A 58 -2.86 -12.20 1.65
N SER A 59 -3.79 -11.61 0.87
CA SER A 59 -5.18 -11.48 1.33
C SER A 59 -5.85 -12.85 1.56
N GLY A 60 -5.51 -13.87 0.78
CA GLY A 60 -5.98 -15.24 0.95
C GLY A 60 -5.42 -15.91 2.20
N ILE A 61 -4.11 -15.78 2.41
CA ILE A 61 -3.42 -16.25 3.63
C ILE A 61 -4.08 -15.68 4.89
N ARG A 62 -4.31 -14.36 4.92
CA ARG A 62 -4.89 -13.68 6.09
C ARG A 62 -6.36 -13.99 6.33
N LYS A 63 -7.19 -14.00 5.28
CA LYS A 63 -8.67 -14.05 5.42
C LYS A 63 -9.26 -15.45 5.30
N LYS A 64 -8.58 -16.33 4.56
CA LYS A 64 -9.09 -17.65 4.20
C LYS A 64 -8.24 -18.78 4.76
N GLY A 65 -7.14 -18.47 5.46
CA GLY A 65 -6.25 -19.47 6.03
C GLY A 65 -5.48 -20.28 4.97
N SER A 66 -5.29 -19.73 3.76
CA SER A 66 -4.42 -20.35 2.76
C SER A 66 -3.01 -20.50 3.33
N TYR A 67 -2.33 -21.62 3.06
CA TYR A 67 -0.99 -21.92 3.57
C TYR A 67 -0.89 -21.93 5.11
N SER A 68 -1.96 -22.32 5.80
CA SER A 68 -1.99 -22.41 7.28
C SER A 68 -0.90 -23.30 7.87
N GLU A 69 -0.47 -24.31 7.12
CA GLU A 69 0.61 -25.24 7.43
C GLU A 69 1.99 -24.54 7.50
N HIS A 70 2.14 -23.39 6.85
CA HIS A 70 3.36 -22.57 6.86
C HIS A 70 3.25 -21.35 7.77
N ARG A 71 2.25 -21.31 8.67
CA ARG A 71 2.02 -20.16 9.54
C ARG A 71 3.24 -19.76 10.36
N ALA A 72 3.96 -20.72 10.93
CA ALA A 72 5.17 -20.45 11.72
C ALA A 72 6.26 -19.77 10.87
N GLU A 73 6.49 -20.23 9.64
CA GLU A 73 7.44 -19.61 8.71
C GLU A 73 7.00 -18.20 8.31
N LEU A 74 5.70 -17.98 8.09
CA LEU A 74 5.14 -16.67 7.77
C LEU A 74 5.32 -15.68 8.92
N GLU A 75 5.07 -16.12 10.16
CA GLU A 75 5.29 -15.31 11.37
C GLU A 75 6.78 -14.98 11.54
N GLU A 76 7.68 -15.96 11.33
CA GLU A 76 9.14 -15.75 11.37
C GLU A 76 9.63 -14.76 10.30
N MET A 77 9.03 -14.79 9.10
CA MET A 77 9.32 -13.81 8.05
C MET A 77 8.82 -12.41 8.38
N GLY A 78 7.99 -12.25 9.41
CA GLY A 78 7.39 -10.98 9.84
C GLY A 78 6.07 -10.67 9.16
N LEU A 79 5.37 -11.67 8.59
CA LEU A 79 4.04 -11.46 8.05
C LEU A 79 3.06 -11.30 9.20
N ASP A 80 2.52 -10.09 9.35
CA ASP A 80 1.46 -9.84 10.33
C ASP A 80 0.14 -10.50 9.90
N PHE A 81 -0.40 -11.36 10.77
CA PHE A 81 -1.69 -12.04 10.64
C PHE A 81 -2.82 -11.30 11.35
N GLY A 82 -2.51 -10.23 12.08
CA GLY A 82 -3.51 -9.24 12.46
C GLY A 82 -4.24 -8.72 11.22
N ALA A 83 -5.40 -8.09 11.44
CA ALA A 83 -5.95 -7.25 10.39
C ALA A 83 -4.83 -6.29 9.99
N GLN A 84 -4.35 -6.36 8.74
CA GLN A 84 -3.42 -5.37 8.22
C GLN A 84 -3.87 -4.01 8.70
N PRO A 85 -2.98 -3.21 9.30
CA PRO A 85 -3.24 -1.79 9.41
C PRO A 85 -3.71 -1.37 8.02
N VAL A 86 -4.93 -0.86 7.92
CA VAL A 86 -5.47 -0.38 6.66
C VAL A 86 -4.72 0.91 6.38
N GLY A 87 -3.46 0.80 5.96
CA GLY A 87 -2.59 1.94 5.78
C GLY A 87 -1.12 1.58 5.60
N HIS A 88 -0.45 2.45 4.87
CA HIS A 88 1.00 2.45 4.67
C HIS A 88 1.68 2.60 6.04
N GLY A 89 2.81 1.96 6.36
CA GLY A 89 3.44 2.10 7.70
C GLY A 89 3.46 3.57 8.18
N TRP A 90 3.27 3.82 9.48
CA TRP A 90 3.03 5.18 10.03
C TRP A 90 4.01 6.22 9.49
N ASP A 91 5.29 5.88 9.39
CA ASP A 91 6.33 6.78 8.87
C ASP A 91 6.04 7.24 7.43
N LYS A 92 5.57 6.34 6.55
CA LYS A 92 5.18 6.67 5.17
C LYS A 92 3.94 7.59 5.16
N VAL A 93 2.97 7.35 6.03
CA VAL A 93 1.78 8.20 6.15
C VAL A 93 2.15 9.58 6.66
N LYS A 94 2.99 9.66 7.69
CA LYS A 94 3.51 10.92 8.24
C LYS A 94 4.30 11.70 7.19
N ALA A 95 5.19 11.04 6.45
CA ALA A 95 5.94 11.66 5.36
C ALA A 95 5.01 12.21 4.27
N ALA A 96 4.01 11.42 3.85
CA ALA A 96 3.01 11.84 2.88
C ALA A 96 2.17 13.05 3.35
N LEU A 97 1.76 13.08 4.61
CA LEU A 97 1.02 14.22 5.19
C LEU A 97 1.89 15.48 5.24
N LEU A 98 3.14 15.38 5.67
CA LEU A 98 4.08 16.50 5.70
C LEU A 98 4.34 17.06 4.31
N GLN A 99 4.54 16.19 3.32
CA GLN A 99 4.77 16.59 1.94
C GLN A 99 3.51 17.21 1.32
N TYR A 100 2.33 16.63 1.56
CA TYR A 100 1.05 17.21 1.14
C TYR A 100 0.88 18.63 1.68
N ARG A 101 1.16 18.84 2.98
CA ARG A 101 1.12 20.16 3.60
C ARG A 101 2.13 21.13 2.99
N SER A 102 3.34 20.66 2.65
CA SER A 102 4.35 21.49 1.98
C SER A 102 3.89 21.97 0.60
N VAL A 103 3.25 21.09 -0.18
CA VAL A 103 2.79 21.38 -1.55
C VAL A 103 1.50 22.20 -1.56
N HIS A 104 0.56 21.91 -0.66
CA HIS A 104 -0.81 22.46 -0.70
C HIS A 104 -1.12 23.46 0.43
N GLY A 105 -0.25 23.61 1.42
CA GLY A 105 -0.41 24.54 2.55
C GLY A 105 -1.36 24.07 3.66
N ASP A 106 -2.08 22.96 3.46
CA ASP A 106 -3.07 22.41 4.39
C ASP A 106 -3.03 20.87 4.47
N LEU A 107 -3.83 20.29 5.36
CA LEU A 107 -4.06 18.84 5.48
C LEU A 107 -5.51 18.46 5.09
N LEU A 108 -6.15 19.29 4.26
CA LEU A 108 -7.46 19.02 3.68
C LEU A 108 -7.28 18.16 2.43
N VAL A 109 -6.89 16.91 2.65
CA VAL A 109 -6.66 15.94 1.58
C VAL A 109 -8.00 15.48 1.00
N PRO A 110 -8.24 15.62 -0.32
CA PRO A 110 -9.44 15.11 -0.97
C PRO A 110 -9.52 13.59 -0.86
N TYR A 111 -10.71 13.04 -0.69
CA TYR A 111 -10.90 11.58 -0.51
C TYR A 111 -10.29 10.73 -1.64
N LEU A 112 -10.41 11.19 -2.89
CA LEU A 112 -9.88 10.50 -4.07
C LEU A 112 -8.42 10.84 -4.40
N PHE A 113 -7.75 11.65 -3.57
CA PHE A 113 -6.37 12.04 -3.83
C PHE A 113 -5.44 10.84 -3.74
N VAL A 114 -4.70 10.63 -4.83
CA VAL A 114 -3.63 9.65 -4.97
C VAL A 114 -2.35 10.43 -5.23
N ILE A 115 -1.27 10.08 -4.52
CA ILE A 115 0.02 10.72 -4.71
C ILE A 115 0.51 10.47 -6.15
N PRO A 116 0.73 11.53 -6.95
CA PRO A 116 1.19 11.39 -8.32
C PRO A 116 2.65 10.95 -8.37
N GLU A 117 3.01 10.24 -9.45
CA GLU A 117 4.38 9.83 -9.78
C GLU A 117 5.17 10.99 -10.38
N ASP A 118 5.25 12.12 -9.67
CA ASP A 118 6.00 13.29 -10.12
C ASP A 118 7.15 13.65 -9.19
N GLY A 119 8.08 14.47 -9.68
CA GLY A 119 9.28 14.87 -8.95
C GLY A 119 9.03 15.75 -7.72
N GLN A 120 7.79 16.13 -7.43
CA GLN A 120 7.44 16.83 -6.19
C GLN A 120 7.22 15.87 -5.02
N TRP A 121 7.05 14.57 -5.29
CA TRP A 121 6.80 13.52 -4.30
C TRP A 121 7.96 12.53 -4.20
N GLN A 122 8.19 11.99 -3.01
CA GLN A 122 9.18 10.91 -2.85
C GLN A 122 8.70 9.66 -3.60
N PRO A 123 9.55 8.96 -4.36
CA PRO A 123 9.16 7.78 -5.15
C PRO A 123 8.45 6.69 -4.34
N GLU A 124 8.84 6.54 -3.07
CA GLU A 124 8.28 5.54 -2.15
C GLU A 124 6.82 5.82 -1.75
N LEU A 125 6.35 7.06 -1.98
CA LEU A 125 5.00 7.51 -1.66
C LEU A 125 4.06 7.49 -2.86
N TRP A 126 4.60 7.31 -4.07
CA TRP A 126 3.83 7.32 -5.30
C TRP A 126 2.72 6.25 -5.29
N GLY A 127 1.56 6.62 -5.85
CA GLY A 127 0.39 5.74 -5.89
C GLY A 127 -0.32 5.56 -4.54
N MET A 128 0.18 6.14 -3.45
CA MET A 128 -0.49 6.12 -2.15
C MET A 128 -1.84 6.82 -2.23
N ARG A 129 -2.90 6.15 -1.78
CA ARG A 129 -4.26 6.70 -1.68
C ARG A 129 -4.41 7.55 -0.43
N LEU A 130 -3.60 8.60 -0.31
CA LEU A 130 -3.50 9.44 0.88
C LEU A 130 -4.86 9.99 1.32
N GLY A 131 -5.76 10.30 0.38
CA GLY A 131 -7.13 10.72 0.67
C GLY A 131 -7.96 9.71 1.47
N GLN A 132 -7.84 8.42 1.15
CA GLN A 132 -8.53 7.34 1.85
C GLN A 132 -7.90 7.07 3.22
N THR A 133 -6.59 7.23 3.33
CA THR A 133 -5.87 7.16 4.60
C THR A 133 -6.31 8.27 5.55
N VAL A 134 -6.33 9.53 5.09
CA VAL A 134 -6.81 10.69 5.85
C VAL A 134 -8.26 10.50 6.30
N TYR A 135 -9.12 10.00 5.41
CA TYR A 135 -10.50 9.67 5.75
C TYR A 135 -10.58 8.63 6.88
N SER A 136 -9.76 7.57 6.81
CA SER A 136 -9.73 6.51 7.83
C SER A 136 -9.18 7.01 9.16
N ILE A 137 -8.17 7.89 9.16
CA ILE A 137 -7.67 8.56 10.38
C ILE A 137 -8.80 9.35 11.06
N ARG A 138 -9.59 10.10 10.29
CA ARG A 138 -10.67 10.94 10.85
C ARG A 138 -11.88 10.14 11.33
N ASN A 139 -12.29 9.11 10.60
CA ASN A 139 -13.58 8.45 10.82
C ASN A 139 -13.47 7.05 11.44
N ASN A 140 -12.33 6.37 11.28
CA ASN A 140 -12.18 4.96 11.64
C ASN A 140 -11.13 4.74 12.74
N GLY A 141 -10.50 5.80 13.26
CA GLY A 141 -9.49 5.71 14.32
C GLY A 141 -8.17 5.08 13.90
N THR A 142 -7.87 5.01 12.60
CA THR A 142 -6.58 4.51 12.10
C THR A 142 -5.44 5.41 12.61
N TYR A 143 -4.34 4.82 13.09
CA TYR A 143 -3.22 5.51 13.73
C TYR A 143 -3.59 6.32 14.97
N SER A 144 -4.60 5.89 15.72
CA SER A 144 -4.98 6.55 16.98
C SER A 144 -3.83 6.64 18.00
N GLU A 145 -2.92 5.67 17.98
CA GLU A 145 -1.68 5.64 18.76
C GLU A 145 -0.72 6.78 18.41
N HIS A 146 -0.82 7.36 17.22
CA HIS A 146 -0.02 8.49 16.75
C HIS A 146 -0.77 9.83 16.79
N ARG A 147 -1.87 9.91 17.55
CA ARG A 147 -2.70 11.12 17.64
C ARG A 147 -1.91 12.38 18.01
N ALA A 148 -1.01 12.28 19.00
CA ALA A 148 -0.20 13.42 19.42
C ALA A 148 0.73 13.92 18.28
N GLU A 149 1.25 13.02 17.45
CA GLU A 149 2.06 13.39 16.30
C GLU A 149 1.22 14.02 15.19
N LEU A 150 0.00 13.52 14.95
CA LEU A 150 -0.97 14.11 14.02
C LEU A 150 -1.33 15.54 14.45
N GLU A 151 -1.63 15.75 15.73
CA GLU A 151 -1.93 17.08 16.29
C GLU A 151 -0.71 18.01 16.16
N ALA A 152 0.51 17.50 16.39
CA ALA A 152 1.75 18.28 16.27
C ALA A 152 2.04 18.76 14.83
N ILE A 153 1.62 18.02 13.81
CA ILE A 153 1.73 18.45 12.40
C ILE A 153 0.55 19.32 11.93
N GLY A 154 -0.39 19.63 12.84
CA GLY A 154 -1.57 20.46 12.57
C GLY A 154 -2.72 19.71 11.91
N PHE A 155 -2.80 18.39 12.09
CA PHE A 155 -3.89 17.59 11.53
C PHE A 155 -5.20 17.85 12.27
N ASP A 156 -6.18 18.41 11.57
CA ASP A 156 -7.54 18.60 12.08
C ASP A 156 -8.39 17.35 11.85
N PHE A 157 -8.86 16.75 12.95
CA PHE A 157 -9.73 15.57 12.95
C PHE A 157 -11.20 15.89 12.61
N GLY A 158 -11.64 17.13 12.83
CA GLY A 158 -13.01 17.60 12.54
C GLY A 158 -13.17 18.19 11.14
N ALA A 159 -12.08 18.61 10.49
CA ALA A 159 -12.15 19.17 9.15
C ALA A 159 -12.46 18.11 8.09
N GLN A 160 -13.51 18.34 7.29
CA GLN A 160 -13.77 17.58 6.08
C GLN A 160 -13.30 18.36 4.85
N ALA A 161 -12.73 17.66 3.86
CA ALA A 161 -12.46 18.26 2.57
C ALA A 161 -13.81 18.61 1.91
N ILE A 162 -14.07 19.92 1.74
CA ILE A 162 -15.27 20.38 1.05
C ILE A 162 -15.16 19.95 -0.41
N ALA A 163 -16.19 19.28 -0.93
CA ALA A 163 -16.18 18.65 -2.26
C ALA A 163 -15.77 19.62 -3.40
N SER A 164 -16.07 20.92 -3.28
CA SER A 164 -15.70 21.94 -4.26
C SER A 164 -14.18 22.16 -4.35
N HIS A 165 -13.50 22.36 -3.21
CA HIS A 165 -12.04 22.55 -3.17
C HIS A 165 -11.28 21.25 -3.43
N GLY A 166 -11.90 20.10 -3.11
CA GLY A 166 -11.31 18.79 -3.36
C GLY A 166 -11.17 18.48 -4.85
N TRP A 167 -12.15 18.88 -5.66
CA TRP A 167 -12.13 18.63 -7.11
C TRP A 167 -11.08 19.45 -7.85
N ASP A 168 -10.86 20.71 -7.46
CA ASP A 168 -9.80 21.54 -8.05
C ASP A 168 -8.41 20.98 -7.77
N LYS A 169 -8.16 20.45 -6.55
CA LYS A 169 -6.90 19.78 -6.19
C LYS A 169 -6.72 18.45 -6.92
N VAL A 170 -7.77 17.64 -7.03
CA VAL A 170 -7.76 16.39 -7.81
C VAL A 170 -7.50 16.68 -9.29
N LYS A 171 -8.17 17.69 -9.85
CA LYS A 171 -7.97 18.13 -11.23
C LYS A 171 -6.56 18.68 -11.44
N ALA A 172 -6.01 19.45 -10.51
CA ALA A 172 -4.63 19.92 -10.57
C ALA A 172 -3.64 18.75 -10.59
N ALA A 173 -3.82 17.75 -9.70
CA ALA A 173 -2.98 16.54 -9.69
C ALA A 173 -3.09 15.75 -11.00
N LEU A 174 -4.30 15.62 -11.56
CA LEU A 174 -4.53 14.94 -12.85
C LEU A 174 -3.95 15.72 -14.05
N LEU A 175 -4.05 17.05 -14.06
CA LEU A 175 -3.46 17.91 -15.09
C LEU A 175 -1.94 17.89 -15.03
N GLN A 176 -1.37 17.83 -13.83
CA GLN A 176 0.07 17.73 -13.62
C GLN A 176 0.58 16.35 -14.07
N TYR A 177 -0.11 15.26 -13.73
CA TYR A 177 0.17 13.92 -14.26
C TYR A 177 0.15 13.90 -15.80
N ARG A 178 -0.88 14.51 -16.41
CA ARG A 178 -1.00 14.64 -17.88
C ARG A 178 0.16 15.43 -18.49
N SER A 179 0.63 16.48 -17.82
CA SER A 179 1.76 17.30 -18.27
C SER A 179 3.10 16.56 -18.24
N VAL A 180 3.26 15.59 -17.34
CA VAL A 180 4.53 14.86 -17.16
C VAL A 180 4.56 13.59 -18.00
N HIS A 181 3.41 12.93 -18.22
CA HIS A 181 3.38 11.59 -18.86
C HIS A 181 2.71 11.51 -20.24
N GLY A 182 2.10 12.58 -20.75
CA GLY A 182 1.38 12.52 -22.04
C GLY A 182 0.10 11.68 -21.96
N ASP A 183 -0.86 11.97 -22.84
CA ASP A 183 -2.26 11.51 -22.75
C ASP A 183 -2.45 10.00 -22.50
N LEU A 184 -3.27 9.64 -21.50
CA LEU A 184 -4.04 8.41 -21.53
C LEU A 184 -5.25 8.65 -22.43
N LEU A 185 -5.21 8.07 -23.63
CA LEU A 185 -6.36 7.93 -24.51
C LEU A 185 -7.50 7.20 -23.75
N VAL A 186 -8.68 7.83 -23.83
CA VAL A 186 -10.06 7.44 -23.49
C VAL A 186 -10.29 6.01 -23.03
#